data_AF-A0A968L4E6-F1
#
_entry.id   AF-A0A968L4E6-F1
#
_cell.length_a   1.000
_cell.length_b   1.000
_cell.length_c   1.000
_cell.angle_alpha   90.00
_cell.angle_beta   90.00
_cell.angle_gamma   90.00
#
_symmetry.space_group_name_H-M   'P 1'
#
loop_
_entity.id
_entity.type
_entity.pdbx_description
1 polymer ?
#
loop_
_entity_poly.entity_id
_entity_poly.type
_entity_poly.pdbx_seq_one_letter_code
_entity_poly.pdbx_strand_id
1 'polypeptide(L)'
;MPDTGVRRLIRVAAAGVPGLPDLDLELGAITALVGPRGSGKSQLLGSVAWLFTGRPAIAPAGARVRVSGELGGNRRDRFARTAEAGVTFDGGAPGMPLPPCSFLRARDRFGSPVKATGNVARRVSEQAGHATSDAVAAEAL
;
A
#
# COMPACT_ATOMS: atom_id res chain seq x y z
N MET A 1 -16.01 7.23 -21.93
CA MET A 1 -16.95 7.28 -20.79
C MET A 1 -16.55 8.45 -19.91
N PRO A 2 -17.47 9.33 -19.51
CA PRO A 2 -17.11 10.36 -18.53
C PRO A 2 -16.67 9.66 -17.24
N ASP A 3 -15.53 10.10 -16.71
CA ASP A 3 -14.97 9.66 -15.44
C ASP A 3 -16.02 9.98 -14.36
N THR A 4 -16.82 8.97 -13.96
CA THR A 4 -17.61 9.04 -12.73
C THR A 4 -16.66 9.56 -11.66
N GLY A 5 -17.02 10.62 -10.93
CA GLY A 5 -16.16 11.41 -10.03
C GLY A 5 -15.51 10.68 -8.84
N VAL A 6 -15.07 9.44 -9.07
CA VAL A 6 -14.34 8.54 -8.20
C VAL A 6 -12.94 9.09 -8.09
N ARG A 7 -12.60 9.49 -6.87
CA ARG A 7 -11.26 9.92 -6.55
C ARG A 7 -10.35 8.72 -6.50
N ARG A 8 -9.24 8.76 -7.23
CA ARG A 8 -8.23 7.70 -7.22
C ARG A 8 -6.85 8.28 -6.92
N LEU A 9 -6.01 7.48 -6.28
CA LEU A 9 -4.61 7.84 -6.12
C LEU A 9 -3.93 7.78 -7.49
N ILE A 10 -3.40 8.92 -7.95
CA ILE A 10 -2.72 9.05 -9.26
C ILE A 10 -1.21 9.22 -9.13
N ARG A 11 -0.72 9.51 -7.91
CA ARG A 11 0.69 9.64 -7.63
C ARG A 11 0.97 9.27 -6.18
N VAL A 12 2.11 8.64 -5.93
CA VAL A 12 2.63 8.39 -4.59
C VAL A 12 4.12 8.72 -4.57
N ALA A 13 4.55 9.44 -3.54
CA ALA A 13 5.96 9.64 -3.27
C ALA A 13 6.28 9.24 -1.82
N ALA A 14 7.42 8.60 -1.63
CA ALA A 14 7.90 8.16 -0.33
C ALA A 14 9.36 8.60 -0.17
N ALA A 15 9.68 9.17 0.99
CA ALA A 15 11.02 9.61 1.34
C ALA A 15 11.38 9.20 2.77
N GLY A 16 12.60 8.71 2.96
CA GLY A 16 13.14 8.32 4.26
C GLY A 16 12.53 7.05 4.86
N VAL A 17 11.81 6.26 4.07
CA VAL A 17 11.19 5.00 4.52
C VAL A 17 12.27 3.91 4.59
N PRO A 18 12.50 3.27 5.75
CA PRO A 18 13.50 2.21 5.86
C PRO A 18 13.24 1.05 4.89
N GLY A 19 14.26 0.63 4.15
CA GLY A 19 14.14 -0.48 3.19
C GLY A 19 13.38 -0.14 1.89
N LEU A 20 13.06 1.14 1.66
CA LEU A 20 12.49 1.63 0.41
C LEU A 20 13.34 2.82 -0.09
N PRO A 21 13.85 2.80 -1.32
CA PRO A 21 14.50 3.98 -1.88
C PRO A 21 13.50 5.12 -2.01
N ASP A 22 13.99 6.36 -1.89
CA ASP A 22 13.19 7.53 -2.16
C ASP A 22 12.64 7.45 -3.59
N LEU A 23 11.33 7.60 -3.73
CA LEU A 23 10.64 7.40 -4.99
C LEU A 23 9.48 8.36 -5.15
N ASP A 24 9.15 8.58 -6.41
CA ASP A 24 7.98 9.32 -6.85
C ASP A 24 7.40 8.60 -8.07
N LEU A 25 6.20 8.05 -7.92
CA LEU A 25 5.57 7.16 -8.89
C LEU A 25 4.20 7.70 -9.29
N GLU A 26 3.98 7.81 -10.59
CA GLU A 26 2.65 7.98 -11.16
C GLU A 26 1.92 6.63 -11.21
N LEU A 27 0.65 6.65 -10.88
CA LEU A 27 -0.21 5.46 -10.81
C LEU A 27 -1.26 5.50 -11.90
N GLY A 28 -1.34 4.40 -12.65
CA GLY A 28 -2.43 4.14 -13.56
C GLY A 28 -3.67 3.62 -12.84
N ALA A 29 -4.76 3.41 -13.60
CA ALA A 29 -5.98 2.78 -13.07
C ALA A 29 -5.71 1.39 -12.47
N ILE A 30 -4.73 0.68 -13.02
CA ILE A 30 -4.19 -0.56 -12.47
C ILE A 30 -2.66 -0.42 -12.48
N THR A 31 -2.04 -0.56 -11.31
CA THR A 31 -0.58 -0.52 -11.15
C THR A 31 -0.12 -1.84 -10.54
N ALA A 32 0.85 -2.49 -11.17
CA ALA A 32 1.45 -3.73 -10.68
C ALA A 32 2.89 -3.46 -10.24
N LEU A 33 3.25 -3.92 -9.04
CA LEU A 33 4.62 -3.86 -8.53
C LEU A 33 5.31 -5.21 -8.77
N VAL A 34 6.36 -5.21 -9.60
CA VAL A 34 7.12 -6.41 -9.97
C VAL A 34 8.60 -6.18 -9.69
N GLY A 35 9.29 -7.20 -9.19
CA GLY A 35 10.73 -7.14 -8.95
C GLY A 35 11.24 -8.22 -7.99
N PRO A 36 12.58 -8.32 -7.81
CA PRO A 36 13.22 -9.33 -6.96
C PRO A 36 12.75 -9.28 -5.50
N ARG A 37 12.95 -10.38 -4.75
CA ARG A 37 12.73 -10.37 -3.29
C ARG A 37 13.63 -9.31 -2.65
N GLY A 38 13.09 -8.56 -1.68
CA GLY A 38 13.81 -7.48 -1.01
C GLY A 38 13.84 -6.13 -1.75
N SER A 39 13.24 -6.02 -2.94
CA SER A 39 13.20 -4.77 -3.71
C SER A 39 12.29 -3.66 -3.13
N GLY A 40 11.74 -3.82 -1.93
CA GLY A 40 10.87 -2.83 -1.29
C GLY A 40 9.39 -2.82 -1.72
N LYS A 41 8.89 -3.80 -2.50
CA LYS A 41 7.47 -3.84 -2.92
C LYS A 41 6.49 -3.83 -1.75
N SER A 42 6.68 -4.73 -0.78
CA SER A 42 5.86 -4.81 0.45
C SER A 42 5.97 -3.51 1.25
N GLN A 43 7.15 -2.89 1.27
CA GLN A 43 7.39 -1.62 1.95
C GLN A 43 6.67 -0.44 1.27
N LEU A 44 6.63 -0.41 -0.07
CA LEU A 44 5.86 0.57 -0.84
C LEU A 44 4.35 0.41 -0.60
N LEU A 45 3.84 -0.83 -0.64
CA LEU A 45 2.42 -1.09 -0.32
C LEU A 45 2.09 -0.71 1.13
N GLY A 46 2.98 -1.02 2.08
CA GLY A 46 2.85 -0.59 3.47
C GLY A 46 2.90 0.94 3.61
N SER A 47 3.70 1.63 2.80
CA SER A 47 3.78 3.09 2.78
C SER A 47 2.48 3.73 2.27
N VAL A 48 1.90 3.16 1.21
CA VAL A 48 0.58 3.56 0.71
C VAL A 48 -0.47 3.30 1.78
N ALA A 49 -0.46 2.13 2.44
CA ALA A 49 -1.41 1.83 3.52
C ALA A 49 -1.31 2.84 4.67
N TRP A 50 -0.08 3.09 5.12
CA TRP A 50 0.21 4.01 6.20
C TRP A 50 -0.22 5.43 5.87
N LEU A 51 -0.06 5.90 4.63
CA LEU A 51 -0.55 7.20 4.20
C LEU A 51 -2.05 7.37 4.50
N PHE A 52 -2.88 6.37 4.17
CA PHE A 52 -4.33 6.43 4.39
C PHE A 52 -4.75 6.14 5.83
N THR A 53 -4.17 5.12 6.47
CA THR A 53 -4.69 4.57 7.74
C THR A 53 -3.83 4.92 8.95
N GLY A 54 -2.59 5.35 8.74
CA GLY A 54 -1.56 5.45 9.80
C GLY A 54 -1.00 4.08 10.21
N ARG A 55 -1.35 3.00 9.52
CA ARG A 55 -0.85 1.63 9.75
C ARG A 55 -0.40 0.97 8.43
N PRO A 56 0.62 0.09 8.45
CA PRO A 56 1.40 -0.31 9.63
C PRO A 56 2.36 0.80 10.04
N ALA A 57 2.96 0.71 11.23
CA ALA A 57 4.03 1.63 11.59
C ALA A 57 5.26 1.37 10.69
N ILE A 58 5.46 2.23 9.69
CA ILE A 58 6.60 2.13 8.76
C ILE A 58 7.82 2.96 9.20
N ALA A 59 7.64 3.78 10.24
CA ALA A 59 8.64 4.71 10.75
C ALA A 59 9.05 4.30 12.17
N PRO A 60 10.33 3.96 12.40
CA PRO A 60 10.89 3.90 13.75
C PRO A 60 10.73 5.24 14.47
N ALA A 61 10.68 5.23 15.81
CA ALA A 61 10.67 6.46 16.59
C ALA A 61 11.86 7.36 16.22
N GLY A 62 11.59 8.63 15.90
CA GLY A 62 12.59 9.62 15.49
C GLY A 62 13.01 9.56 14.01
N ALA A 63 12.47 8.64 13.21
CA ALA A 63 12.74 8.59 11.78
C ALA A 63 11.98 9.69 11.03
N ARG A 64 12.68 10.43 10.16
CA ARG A 64 12.08 11.44 9.27
C ARG A 64 11.47 10.76 8.04
N VAL A 65 10.31 10.14 8.24
CA VAL A 65 9.52 9.53 7.16
C VAL A 65 8.49 10.52 6.63
N ARG A 66 8.39 10.63 5.30
CA ARG A 66 7.31 11.33 4.62
C ARG A 66 6.77 10.46 3.50
N VAL A 67 5.46 10.22 3.52
CA VAL A 67 4.74 9.64 2.38
C VAL A 67 3.70 10.66 1.92
N SER A 68 3.59 10.86 0.62
CA SER A 68 2.61 11.77 0.03
C SER A 68 1.88 11.12 -1.12
N GLY A 69 0.64 11.58 -1.33
CA GLY A 69 -0.22 11.13 -2.39
C GLY A 69 -0.89 12.29 -3.10
N GLU A 70 -1.23 12.08 -4.36
CA GLU A 70 -2.09 12.96 -5.14
C GLU A 70 -3.34 12.18 -5.53
N LEU A 71 -4.51 12.71 -5.17
CA LEU A 71 -5.80 12.18 -5.59
C LEU A 71 -6.25 12.90 -6.85
N GLY A 72 -6.50 12.15 -7.92
CA GLY A 72 -7.10 12.64 -9.16
C GLY A 72 -8.62 12.51 -9.17
N GLY A 73 -9.25 13.18 -10.14
CA GLY A 73 -10.70 13.30 -10.34
C GLY A 73 -11.02 14.68 -10.92
N ASN A 74 -12.16 15.26 -10.57
CA ASN A 74 -12.53 16.63 -10.99
C ASN A 74 -11.60 17.72 -10.40
N ARG A 75 -10.91 17.41 -9.30
CA ARG A 75 -9.92 18.26 -8.65
C ARG A 75 -8.75 17.38 -8.19
N ARG A 76 -7.54 17.93 -8.27
CA ARG A 76 -6.34 17.33 -7.69
C ARG A 76 -6.16 17.83 -6.26
N ASP A 77 -6.09 16.90 -5.31
CA ASP A 77 -5.67 17.25 -3.95
C ASP A 77 -4.41 16.46 -3.59
N ARG A 78 -3.44 17.18 -3.05
CA ARG A 78 -2.21 16.59 -2.51
C ARG A 78 -2.30 16.50 -1.00
N PHE A 79 -1.77 15.41 -0.48
CA PHE A 79 -1.76 15.14 0.94
C PHE A 79 -0.49 14.36 1.30
N ALA A 80 -0.07 14.49 2.55
CA ALA A 80 1.08 13.81 3.07
C ALA A 80 0.84 13.34 4.50
N ARG A 81 1.62 12.35 4.91
CA ARG A 81 1.74 11.93 6.30
C ARG A 81 3.22 11.89 6.65
N THR A 82 3.54 12.35 7.85
CA THR A 82 4.88 12.21 8.43
C THR A 82 4.83 11.34 9.67
N ALA A 83 5.97 10.89 10.18
CA ALA A 83 6.00 10.12 11.43
C ALA A 83 5.47 10.92 12.64
N GLU A 84 5.66 12.24 12.61
CA GLU A 84 5.37 13.16 13.71
C GLU A 84 3.99 13.82 13.60
N ALA A 85 3.42 13.87 12.39
CA ALA A 85 2.13 14.50 12.13
C ALA A 85 1.17 13.51 11.47
N GLY A 86 -0.13 13.67 11.76
CA GLY A 86 -1.19 12.97 11.03
C GLY A 86 -1.21 13.34 9.52
N VAL A 87 -2.33 13.08 8.86
CA VAL A 87 -2.46 13.49 7.45
C VAL A 87 -2.57 15.01 7.36
N THR A 88 -1.71 15.61 6.54
CA THR A 88 -1.77 17.02 6.15
C THR A 88 -2.16 17.12 4.69
N PHE A 89 -2.96 18.14 4.36
CA PHE A 89 -3.43 18.41 3.00
C PHE A 89 -2.88 19.74 2.53
N ASP A 90 -2.44 19.80 1.28
CA ASP A 90 -1.97 21.04 0.68
C ASP A 90 -3.18 21.96 0.46
N GLY A 91 -3.14 23.17 1.03
CA GLY A 91 -4.20 24.16 0.87
C GLY A 91 -5.38 24.05 1.85
N GLY A 92 -5.24 23.29 2.94
CA GLY A 92 -6.24 23.21 4.02
C GLY A 92 -7.00 21.90 4.04
N ALA A 93 -8.15 21.86 4.74
CA ALA A 93 -8.95 20.64 4.90
C ALA A 93 -9.30 20.04 3.52
N PRO A 94 -9.36 18.70 3.40
CA PRO A 94 -9.65 18.08 2.13
C PRO A 94 -11.03 18.50 1.64
N GLY A 95 -11.17 18.83 0.36
CA GLY A 95 -12.47 19.18 -0.23
C GLY A 95 -13.51 18.06 -0.13
N MET A 96 -13.06 16.82 0.10
CA MET A 96 -13.86 15.63 0.41
C MET A 96 -12.99 14.63 1.19
N PRO A 97 -13.58 13.77 2.05
CA PRO A 97 -12.84 12.72 2.76
C PRO A 97 -12.02 11.84 1.81
N LEU A 98 -10.94 11.24 2.33
CA LEU A 98 -10.14 10.28 1.58
C LEU A 98 -11.03 9.11 1.12
N PRO A 99 -10.83 8.60 -0.11
CA PRO A 99 -11.59 7.45 -0.59
C PRO A 99 -11.36 6.25 0.35
N PRO A 100 -12.37 5.38 0.53
CA PRO A 100 -12.18 4.14 1.27
C PRO A 100 -11.09 3.31 0.60
N CYS A 101 -10.15 2.81 1.39
CA CYS A 101 -9.05 1.99 0.92
C CYS A 101 -9.19 0.58 1.47
N SER A 102 -9.20 -0.43 0.59
CA SER A 102 -9.27 -1.84 0.96
C SER A 102 -7.96 -2.53 0.61
N PHE A 103 -7.29 -3.08 1.61
CA PHE A 103 -6.08 -3.88 1.44
C PHE A 103 -6.48 -5.34 1.35
N LEU A 104 -6.40 -5.90 0.14
CA LEU A 104 -6.71 -7.31 -0.10
C LEU A 104 -5.41 -8.10 -0.12
N ARG A 105 -5.31 -9.14 0.71
CA ARG A 105 -4.23 -10.12 0.58
C ARG A 105 -4.54 -11.05 -0.58
N ALA A 106 -3.50 -11.62 -1.18
CA ALA A 106 -3.67 -12.64 -2.21
C ALA A 106 -4.55 -13.81 -1.72
N ARG A 107 -4.40 -14.21 -0.44
CA ARG A 107 -5.22 -15.27 0.18
C ARG A 107 -6.70 -14.89 0.31
N ASP A 108 -7.02 -13.60 0.41
CA ASP A 108 -8.40 -13.12 0.59
C ASP A 108 -9.20 -13.15 -0.71
N ARG A 109 -8.52 -13.36 -1.86
CA ARG A 109 -9.14 -13.46 -3.19
C ARG A 109 -9.53 -14.89 -3.57
N PHE A 110 -8.95 -15.90 -2.93
CA PHE A 110 -9.30 -17.29 -3.20
C PHE A 110 -10.34 -17.70 -2.16
N GLY A 111 -11.55 -18.04 -2.60
CA GLY A 111 -12.55 -18.68 -1.74
C GLY A 111 -12.01 -19.97 -1.11
N SER A 112 -12.79 -20.58 -0.20
CA SER A 112 -12.46 -21.81 0.54
C SER A 112 -11.50 -22.70 -0.23
N PRO A 113 -10.35 -23.11 0.36
CA PRO A 113 -9.28 -23.76 -0.37
C PRO A 113 -9.90 -24.88 -1.21
N VAL A 114 -9.85 -24.72 -2.53
CA VAL A 114 -10.16 -25.80 -3.45
C VAL A 114 -9.27 -26.94 -2.97
N LYS A 115 -9.87 -28.07 -2.55
CA LYS A 115 -9.12 -29.27 -2.13
C LYS A 115 -8.19 -29.61 -3.29
N ALA A 116 -6.96 -29.15 -3.17
CA ALA A 116 -6.04 -29.17 -4.26
C ALA A 116 -5.53 -30.61 -4.33
N THR A 117 -6.05 -31.37 -5.29
CA THR A 117 -5.71 -32.77 -5.50
C THR A 117 -4.52 -32.85 -6.44
N GLY A 118 -3.40 -33.42 -5.96
CA GLY A 118 -2.22 -33.69 -6.78
C GLY A 118 -0.88 -33.31 -6.15
N ASN A 119 0.21 -33.75 -6.79
CA ASN A 119 1.57 -33.57 -6.26
C ASN A 119 2.03 -32.10 -6.20
N VAL A 120 1.55 -31.26 -7.12
CA VAL A 120 1.85 -29.81 -7.13
C VAL A 120 1.16 -29.12 -5.96
N ALA A 121 -0.12 -29.42 -5.75
CA ALA A 121 -0.90 -28.92 -4.63
C ALA A 121 -0.27 -29.27 -3.27
N ARG A 122 0.22 -30.50 -3.13
CA ARG A 122 0.90 -30.96 -1.92
C ARG A 122 2.16 -30.14 -1.62
N ARG A 123 3.00 -29.89 -2.64
CA ARG A 123 4.21 -29.06 -2.51
C ARG A 123 3.89 -27.61 -2.15
N VAL A 124 2.86 -27.03 -2.75
CA VAL A 124 2.43 -25.65 -2.45
C VAL A 124 1.88 -25.54 -1.03
N SER A 125 1.09 -26.52 -0.56
CA SER A 125 0.62 -26.58 0.84
C SER A 125 1.75 -26.78 1.85
N GLU A 126 2.74 -27.62 1.53
CA GLU A 126 3.93 -27.82 2.37
C GLU A 126 4.76 -26.53 2.51
N GLN A 127 4.80 -25.68 1.47
CA GLN A 127 5.46 -24.37 1.52
C GLN A 127 4.60 -23.25 2.15
N ALA A 128 3.27 -23.34 2.09
CA ALA A 128 2.37 -22.32 2.62
C ALA A 128 2.43 -22.17 4.17
N GLY A 129 2.89 -23.20 4.88
CA GLY A 129 3.11 -23.17 6.33
C GLY A 129 4.42 -22.49 6.76
N HIS A 130 5.31 -22.15 5.83
CA HIS A 130 6.54 -21.44 6.15
C HIS A 130 6.25 -19.94 6.08
N ALA A 131 6.06 -19.32 7.26
CA ALA A 131 5.94 -17.87 7.40
C ALA A 131 7.17 -17.20 6.78
N THR A 132 7.04 -16.75 5.54
CA THR A 132 7.95 -15.79 4.96
C THR A 132 7.69 -14.45 5.64
N SER A 133 8.75 -13.65 5.80
CA SER A 133 8.73 -12.32 6.43
C SER A 133 7.58 -11.39 6.00
N ASP A 134 6.90 -11.66 4.88
CA ASP A 134 5.74 -10.93 4.36
C ASP A 134 4.44 -11.18 5.15
N ALA A 135 4.32 -12.29 5.90
CA ALA A 135 3.13 -12.58 6.71
C ALA A 135 3.07 -11.72 7.98
N VAL A 136 4.22 -11.48 8.63
CA VAL A 136 4.30 -10.71 9.89
C VAL A 136 4.01 -9.23 9.65
N ALA A 137 4.46 -8.67 8.52
CA ALA A 137 4.14 -7.28 8.14
C ALA A 137 2.65 -7.08 7.85
N ALA A 138 1.95 -8.11 7.36
CA ALA A 138 0.52 -8.06 7.12
C ALA A 138 -0.29 -8.25 8.42
N GLU A 139 0.21 -9.01 9.40
CA GLU A 139 -0.45 -9.23 10.70
C GLU A 139 -0.47 -7.99 11.61
N ALA A 140 0.36 -6.98 11.33
CA ALA A 140 0.42 -5.71 12.05
C ALA A 140 -0.47 -4.58 11.45
N LEU A 141 -1.27 -4.90 10.42
CA LEU A 141 -2.31 -4.04 9.84
C LEU A 141 -3.66 -4.30 10.52
#